data_AF-A0AAW5IJU7-F1
#
_entry.id   AF-A0AAW5IJU7-F1
#
_cell.length_a   1.000
_cell.length_b   1.000
_cell.length_c   1.000
_cell.angle_alpha   90.00
_cell.angle_beta   90.00
_cell.angle_gamma   90.00
#
_symmetry.space_group_name_H-M   'P 1'
#
loop_
_entity.id
_entity.type
_entity.pdbx_description
1 polymer ?
#
loop_
_entity_poly.entity_id
_entity_poly.type
_entity_poly.pdbx_seq_one_letter_code
_entity_poly.pdbx_strand_id
1 'polypeptide(L)'
;MEIVIERFGSYHHAVSGRLLIDGQHVCDTLEEDVHCLPEGEYALQRNSKLALPYYIRQADAVSIRQADAVSIRQADAVSGGDSRVDSRVSFSRGNGIHGWRNHCIIVGECLHLGFLIHSEECYDLLIARIRMQFVRHHAVVVKISRSPDFLEVA
;
A
#
# COMPACT_ATOMS: atom_id res chain seq x y z
N MET A 1 9.52 10.64 2.56
CA MET A 1 9.78 9.25 2.98
C MET A 1 9.52 8.38 1.79
N GLU A 2 10.46 7.49 1.47
CA GLU A 2 10.31 6.50 0.40
C GLU A 2 9.98 5.15 1.03
N ILE A 3 8.86 4.55 0.60
CA ILE A 3 8.52 3.16 0.88
C ILE A 3 8.79 2.38 -0.39
N VAL A 4 9.52 1.29 -0.32
CA VAL A 4 9.75 0.36 -1.43
C VAL A 4 9.13 -0.98 -1.07
N ILE A 5 8.34 -1.54 -1.97
CA ILE A 5 7.88 -2.92 -1.91
C ILE A 5 8.61 -3.68 -3.01
N GLU A 6 9.57 -4.51 -2.61
CA GLU A 6 10.30 -5.40 -3.50
C GLU A 6 9.65 -6.78 -3.46
N ARG A 7 8.95 -7.16 -4.53
CA ARG A 7 8.32 -8.49 -4.64
C ARG A 7 9.39 -9.53 -4.94
N PHE A 8 9.47 -10.58 -4.13
CA PHE A 8 10.52 -11.59 -4.25
C PHE A 8 10.00 -12.99 -4.60
N GLY A 9 8.69 -13.23 -4.56
CA GLY A 9 8.15 -14.50 -5.03
C GLY A 9 6.64 -14.58 -5.05
N SER A 10 6.14 -15.63 -5.68
CA SER A 10 4.72 -15.99 -5.69
C SER A 10 4.50 -17.44 -5.32
N TYR A 11 3.37 -17.71 -4.67
CA TYR A 11 2.91 -19.04 -4.30
C TYR A 11 1.38 -19.07 -4.32
N HIS A 12 0.79 -19.95 -5.14
CA HIS A 12 -0.63 -19.89 -5.53
C HIS A 12 -1.02 -18.46 -5.97
N HIS A 13 -2.03 -17.89 -5.32
CA HIS A 13 -2.53 -16.54 -5.57
C HIS A 13 -1.81 -15.46 -4.76
N ALA A 14 -0.73 -15.80 -4.05
CA ALA A 14 -0.05 -14.90 -3.14
C ALA A 14 1.24 -14.37 -3.75
N VAL A 15 1.45 -13.06 -3.68
CA VAL A 15 2.71 -12.41 -4.04
C VAL A 15 3.39 -11.92 -2.76
N SER A 16 4.55 -12.49 -2.45
CA SER A 16 5.38 -12.14 -1.31
C SER A 16 6.37 -11.04 -1.68
N GLY A 17 6.52 -10.06 -0.79
CA GLY A 17 7.46 -8.96 -0.96
C GLY A 17 8.09 -8.48 0.34
N ARG A 18 9.08 -7.62 0.23
CA ARG A 18 9.76 -6.94 1.35
C ARG A 18 9.43 -5.47 1.30
N LEU A 19 9.02 -4.92 2.44
CA LEU A 19 8.81 -3.48 2.60
C LEU A 19 10.05 -2.86 3.21
N LEU A 20 10.64 -1.93 2.46
CA LEU A 20 11.74 -1.09 2.90
C LEU A 20 11.25 0.35 3.10
N ILE A 21 11.77 1.03 4.11
CA ILE A 21 11.60 2.47 4.29
C ILE A 21 12.98 3.10 4.21
N ASP A 22 13.16 4.03 3.27
CA ASP A 22 14.42 4.73 3.04
C ASP A 22 15.62 3.75 2.93
N GLY A 23 15.39 2.60 2.26
CA GLY A 23 16.38 1.54 2.04
C GLY A 23 16.55 0.52 3.17
N GLN A 24 15.89 0.70 4.31
CA GLN A 24 15.95 -0.26 5.43
C GLN A 24 14.74 -1.19 5.42
N HIS A 25 14.98 -2.51 5.50
CA HIS A 25 13.89 -3.47 5.69
C HIS A 25 13.13 -3.18 7.00
N VAL A 26 11.81 -3.18 6.90
CA VAL A 26 10.90 -2.92 8.03
C VAL A 26 10.05 -4.13 8.33
N CYS A 27 9.48 -4.74 7.29
CA CYS A 27 8.63 -5.90 7.36
C CYS A 27 8.48 -6.53 5.97
N ASP A 28 7.75 -7.62 5.89
CA ASP A 28 7.37 -8.28 4.65
C ASP A 28 5.91 -7.99 4.29
N THR A 29 5.57 -8.21 3.03
CA THR A 29 4.27 -7.94 2.44
C THR A 29 3.68 -9.16 1.77
N LEU A 30 2.35 -9.23 1.77
CA LEU A 30 1.60 -10.21 1.01
C LEU A 30 0.46 -9.54 0.25
N GLU A 31 0.45 -9.73 -1.06
CA GLU A 31 -0.55 -9.23 -1.99
C GLU A 31 -1.28 -10.41 -2.65
N GLU A 32 -2.50 -10.17 -3.13
CA GLU A 32 -3.23 -11.10 -3.98
C GLU A 32 -2.83 -10.86 -5.44
N ASP A 33 -2.44 -11.91 -6.16
CA ASP A 33 -1.91 -11.88 -7.52
C ASP A 33 -2.78 -11.06 -8.49
N VAL A 34 -4.09 -11.32 -8.50
CA VAL A 34 -5.08 -10.70 -9.39
C VAL A 34 -5.40 -9.25 -9.03
N HIS A 35 -5.05 -8.81 -7.82
CA HIS A 35 -5.37 -7.47 -7.31
C HIS A 35 -4.15 -6.65 -6.89
N CYS A 36 -2.95 -7.16 -7.15
CA CYS A 36 -1.72 -6.44 -6.86
C CYS A 36 -1.58 -5.23 -7.80
N LEU A 37 -1.01 -4.13 -7.29
CA LEU A 37 -0.70 -2.99 -8.14
C LEU A 37 0.38 -3.37 -9.15
N PRO A 38 0.41 -2.77 -10.36
CA PRO A 38 1.55 -2.97 -11.24
C PRO A 38 2.86 -2.44 -10.62
N GLU A 39 3.99 -2.79 -11.22
CA GLU A 39 5.26 -2.16 -10.85
C GLU A 39 5.25 -0.67 -11.24
N GLY A 40 5.82 0.19 -10.40
CA GLY A 40 5.82 1.63 -10.64
C GLY A 40 5.87 2.47 -9.36
N GLU A 41 5.70 3.78 -9.54
CA GLU A 41 5.69 4.76 -8.46
C GLU A 41 4.27 5.26 -8.16
N TYR A 42 3.98 5.36 -6.88
CA TYR A 42 2.67 5.67 -6.34
C TYR A 42 2.80 6.72 -5.23
N ALA A 43 1.74 7.49 -5.03
CA ALA A 43 1.62 8.41 -3.92
C ALA A 43 0.75 7.80 -2.82
N LEU A 44 1.17 7.94 -1.57
CA LEU A 44 0.32 7.61 -0.43
C LEU A 44 -0.50 8.85 -0.05
N GLN A 45 -1.81 8.67 0.15
CA GLN A 45 -2.75 9.74 0.50
C GLN A 45 -3.50 9.43 1.79
N ARG A 46 -3.86 10.49 2.54
CA ARG A 46 -4.72 10.36 3.72
C ARG A 46 -6.15 10.03 3.32
N ASN A 47 -6.74 9.13 4.08
CA ASN A 47 -8.14 8.81 3.97
C ASN A 47 -8.92 9.41 5.14
N SER A 48 -9.79 10.38 4.87
CA SER A 48 -10.64 11.00 5.90
C SER A 48 -11.96 10.25 6.11
N LYS A 49 -12.30 9.26 5.27
CA LYS A 49 -13.64 8.66 5.20
C LYS A 49 -13.69 7.13 5.32
N LEU A 50 -12.55 6.42 5.32
CA LEU A 50 -12.53 4.95 5.42
C LEU A 50 -11.92 4.46 6.73
N ALA A 51 -12.19 3.18 7.04
CA ALA A 51 -11.64 2.48 8.20
C ALA A 51 -10.09 2.38 8.17
N LEU A 52 -9.48 2.40 6.98
CA LEU A 52 -8.03 2.43 6.80
C LEU A 52 -7.56 3.88 6.55
N PRO A 53 -6.58 4.39 7.32
CA PRO A 53 -6.25 5.81 7.35
C PRO A 53 -5.47 6.31 6.13
N TYR A 54 -4.92 5.41 5.30
CA TYR A 54 -4.12 5.75 4.13
C TYR A 54 -4.44 4.81 2.96
N TYR A 55 -4.34 5.34 1.75
CA TYR A 55 -4.45 4.56 0.52
C TYR A 55 -3.37 4.98 -0.48
N ILE A 56 -3.00 4.02 -1.33
CA ILE A 56 -2.03 4.15 -2.41
C ILE A 56 -2.81 4.50 -3.68
N ARG A 57 -2.36 5.55 -4.36
CA ARG A 57 -2.91 5.98 -5.65
C ARG A 57 -1.78 6.11 -6.66
N GLN A 58 -2.05 5.77 -7.92
CA GLN A 58 -1.11 6.04 -9.00
C GLN A 58 -0.75 7.53 -9.04
N ALA A 59 0.54 7.82 -9.14
CA ALA A 59 1.00 9.18 -9.26
C ALA A 59 0.65 9.69 -10.67
N ASP A 60 -0.51 10.34 -10.82
CA ASP A 60 -0.84 11.03 -12.06
C ASP A 60 0.24 12.09 -12.32
N ALA A 61 0.78 12.13 -13.55
CA ALA A 61 1.84 13.04 -14.00
C ALA A 61 1.52 14.56 -13.83
N VAL A 62 0.35 14.90 -13.30
CA VAL A 62 -0.17 16.27 -13.16
C VAL A 62 -0.29 16.72 -11.69
N SER A 63 -0.14 15.84 -10.70
CA SER A 63 -0.48 16.20 -9.30
C SER A 63 0.70 16.57 -8.38
N ILE A 64 1.92 16.78 -8.90
CA ILE A 64 3.06 17.25 -8.08
C ILE A 64 2.93 18.75 -7.72
N ARG A 65 1.90 19.45 -8.18
CA ARG A 65 1.67 20.87 -7.87
C ARG A 65 0.32 21.15 -7.23
N GLN A 66 0.05 20.61 -6.05
CA GLN A 66 -0.96 21.18 -5.16
C GLN A 66 -0.76 20.71 -3.71
N ALA A 67 0.43 20.95 -3.19
CA ALA A 67 0.63 21.11 -1.75
C ALA A 67 0.66 22.61 -1.43
N ASP A 68 -0.47 23.28 -1.64
CA ASP A 68 -0.81 24.57 -1.00
C ASP A 68 -2.15 25.06 -1.54
N ALA A 69 -3.23 24.78 -0.80
CA ALA A 69 -4.37 25.69 -0.64
C ALA A 69 -5.42 25.07 0.29
N VAL A 70 -5.64 25.79 1.38
CA VAL A 70 -6.77 25.75 2.32
C VAL A 70 -8.12 25.70 1.60
N SER A 71 -9.10 24.94 2.12
CA SER A 71 -10.47 25.39 2.46
C SER A 71 -11.50 24.25 2.42
N ILE A 72 -12.19 24.08 3.54
CA ILE A 72 -13.47 23.39 3.69
C ILE A 72 -14.48 23.96 2.69
N ARG A 73 -15.06 23.14 1.81
CA ARG A 73 -16.43 23.33 1.31
C ARG A 73 -17.15 21.99 1.15
N GLN A 74 -18.19 21.86 1.94
CA GLN A 74 -19.29 20.93 1.84
C GLN A 74 -20.01 21.14 0.50
N ALA A 75 -20.19 20.08 -0.28
CA ALA A 75 -21.13 20.03 -1.39
C ALA A 75 -21.60 18.59 -1.56
N ASP A 76 -22.85 18.37 -1.20
CA ASP A 76 -23.65 17.20 -1.55
C ASP A 76 -23.98 17.19 -3.05
N ALA A 77 -24.12 15.95 -3.57
CA ALA A 77 -24.99 15.52 -4.67
C ALA A 77 -24.65 15.95 -6.12
N VAL A 78 -24.33 14.98 -7.01
CA VAL A 78 -25.27 14.24 -7.90
C VAL A 78 -24.49 13.54 -9.03
N SER A 79 -24.89 12.28 -9.28
CA SER A 79 -24.60 11.34 -10.36
C SER A 79 -24.03 11.81 -11.70
N GLY A 80 -23.08 11.02 -12.23
CA GLY A 80 -22.76 10.93 -13.65
C GLY A 80 -21.58 9.96 -13.85
N GLY A 81 -21.81 8.81 -14.48
CA GLY A 81 -20.91 7.66 -14.44
C GLY A 81 -19.51 7.85 -15.04
N ASP A 82 -18.51 7.32 -14.33
CA ASP A 82 -17.40 6.57 -14.91
C ASP A 82 -17.07 5.46 -13.91
N SER A 83 -17.37 4.21 -14.27
CA SER A 83 -17.13 3.02 -13.44
C SER A 83 -15.64 2.64 -13.49
N ARG A 84 -14.77 3.56 -13.11
CA ARG A 84 -13.43 3.22 -12.64
C ARG A 84 -13.58 2.99 -11.15
N VAL A 85 -13.69 1.73 -10.74
CA VAL A 85 -13.43 1.38 -9.34
C VAL A 85 -12.06 1.97 -9.05
N ASP A 86 -12.06 3.04 -8.28
CA ASP A 86 -10.87 3.74 -7.85
C ASP A 86 -10.11 2.69 -7.02
N SER A 87 -9.20 1.94 -7.65
CA SER A 87 -8.48 0.81 -7.06
C SER A 87 -7.51 1.34 -6.00
N ARG A 88 -8.09 1.78 -4.89
CA ARG A 88 -7.41 2.37 -3.74
C ARG A 88 -6.90 1.25 -2.88
N VAL A 89 -5.67 0.84 -3.16
CA VAL A 89 -4.99 -0.19 -2.38
C VAL A 89 -4.52 0.40 -1.06
N SER A 90 -4.70 -0.33 0.04
CA SER A 90 -4.31 0.13 1.38
C SER A 90 -3.44 -0.91 2.06
N PHE A 91 -2.59 -0.47 2.99
CA PHE A 91 -1.93 -1.39 3.90
C PHE A 91 -2.96 -1.95 4.90
N SER A 92 -2.83 -3.21 5.26
CA SER A 92 -3.69 -3.86 6.23
C SER A 92 -2.92 -4.85 7.10
N ARG A 93 -3.54 -5.21 8.22
CA ARG A 93 -3.20 -6.42 8.97
C ARG A 93 -4.01 -7.60 8.42
N GLY A 94 -3.49 -8.81 8.52
CA GLY A 94 -4.20 -10.01 8.07
C GLY A 94 -3.42 -11.31 8.27
N ASN A 95 -4.13 -12.43 8.13
CA ASN A 95 -3.61 -13.77 8.33
C ASN A 95 -3.21 -14.43 6.99
N GLY A 96 -2.49 -13.70 6.14
CA GLY A 96 -2.11 -14.15 4.80
C GLY A 96 -3.31 -14.28 3.84
N ILE A 97 -3.31 -15.33 3.00
CA ILE A 97 -4.28 -15.57 1.91
C ILE A 97 -5.76 -15.56 2.37
N HIS A 98 -6.03 -15.90 3.63
CA HIS A 98 -7.38 -15.93 4.19
C HIS A 98 -7.89 -14.54 4.63
N GLY A 99 -7.01 -13.54 4.65
CA GLY A 99 -7.29 -12.18 5.08
C GLY A 99 -7.51 -11.17 3.94
N TRP A 100 -7.36 -11.58 2.68
CA TRP A 100 -7.53 -10.67 1.54
C TRP A 100 -8.98 -10.20 1.42
N ARG A 101 -9.20 -8.96 1.87
CA ARG A 101 -10.44 -8.21 1.65
C ARG A 101 -10.05 -6.82 1.17
N ASN A 102 -10.78 -6.29 0.19
CA ASN A 102 -10.67 -4.89 -0.27
C ASN A 102 -9.32 -4.50 -0.91
N HIS A 103 -8.70 -5.37 -1.72
CA HIS A 103 -7.49 -5.05 -2.50
C HIS A 103 -6.39 -4.41 -1.63
N CYS A 104 -5.94 -5.13 -0.60
CA CYS A 104 -4.96 -4.62 0.37
C CYS A 104 -3.60 -5.30 0.25
N ILE A 105 -2.57 -4.59 0.73
CA ILE A 105 -1.23 -5.12 0.93
C ILE A 105 -1.13 -5.46 2.42
N ILE A 106 -1.14 -6.76 2.74
CA ILE A 106 -0.97 -7.20 4.11
C ILE A 106 0.50 -7.04 4.48
N VAL A 107 0.78 -6.55 5.69
CA VAL A 107 2.15 -6.44 6.23
C VAL A 107 2.36 -7.36 7.42
N GLY A 108 3.56 -7.89 7.60
CA GLY A 108 3.92 -8.82 8.68
C GLY A 108 5.36 -9.31 8.55
N GLU A 109 5.70 -10.39 9.24
CA GLU A 109 6.97 -11.10 9.08
C GLU A 109 6.75 -12.38 8.29
N CYS A 110 7.55 -12.60 7.25
CA CYS A 110 7.43 -13.76 6.37
C CYS A 110 8.05 -15.00 7.01
N LEU A 111 7.21 -15.97 7.35
CA LEU A 111 7.67 -17.29 7.81
C LEU A 111 7.85 -18.26 6.63
N HIS A 112 6.90 -18.25 5.69
CA HIS A 112 6.92 -19.03 4.44
C HIS A 112 6.28 -18.22 3.31
N LEU A 113 6.56 -18.57 2.05
CA LEU A 113 5.86 -17.97 0.90
C LEU A 113 4.34 -18.11 1.08
N GLY A 114 3.60 -17.01 0.90
CA GLY A 114 2.16 -16.99 1.14
C GLY A 114 1.71 -16.83 2.60
N PHE A 115 2.63 -16.75 3.57
CA PHE A 115 2.28 -16.78 5.00
C PHE A 115 3.05 -15.76 5.85
N LEU A 116 2.31 -14.83 6.45
CA LEU A 116 2.84 -13.79 7.35
C LEU A 116 2.41 -14.03 8.80
N ILE A 117 3.32 -13.75 9.73
CA ILE A 117 3.08 -13.69 11.18
C ILE A 117 3.30 -12.25 11.69
N HIS A 118 3.00 -11.98 12.96
CA HIS A 118 3.18 -10.66 13.60
C HIS A 118 2.55 -9.46 12.85
N SER A 119 1.51 -9.72 12.05
CA SER A 119 0.91 -8.72 11.14
C SER A 119 0.36 -7.50 11.87
N GLU A 120 -0.21 -7.67 13.07
CA GLU A 120 -0.74 -6.57 13.87
C GLU A 120 0.35 -5.61 14.34
N GLU A 121 1.44 -6.13 14.92
CA GLU A 121 2.57 -5.34 15.39
C GLU A 121 3.27 -4.61 14.24
N CYS A 122 3.53 -5.31 13.12
CA CYS A 122 4.12 -4.71 11.94
C CYS A 122 3.24 -3.59 11.36
N TYR A 123 1.92 -3.81 11.30
CA TYR A 123 0.98 -2.82 10.80
C TYR A 123 0.96 -1.55 11.67
N ASP A 124 0.86 -1.70 13.00
CA ASP A 124 0.82 -0.55 13.91
C ASP A 124 2.10 0.28 13.85
N LEU A 125 3.26 -0.37 13.76
CA LEU A 125 4.55 0.30 13.59
C LEU A 125 4.64 1.06 12.25
N LEU A 126 4.21 0.42 11.15
CA LEU A 126 4.20 1.05 9.82
C LEU A 126 3.28 2.27 9.80
N ILE A 127 2.05 2.14 10.31
CA ILE A 127 1.06 3.22 10.36
C ILE A 127 1.53 4.37 11.24
N ALA A 128 2.17 4.08 12.37
CA ALA A 128 2.76 5.11 13.23
C ALA A 128 3.85 5.90 12.48
N ARG A 129 4.74 5.22 11.75
CA ARG A 129 5.79 5.86 10.93
C ARG A 129 5.20 6.74 9.84
N ILE A 130 4.25 6.21 9.06
CA ILE A 130 3.54 6.97 8.02
C ILE A 130 2.86 8.21 8.61
N ARG A 131 2.15 8.04 9.74
CA ARG A 131 1.45 9.13 10.42
C ARG A 131 2.40 10.29 10.76
N MET A 132 3.58 9.98 11.29
CA MET A 132 4.59 10.98 11.63
C MET A 132 5.04 11.78 10.40
N GLN A 133 5.16 11.16 9.23
CA GLN A 133 5.55 11.89 8.00
C GLN A 133 4.48 12.88 7.57
N PHE A 134 3.21 12.49 7.61
CA PHE A 134 2.14 13.42 7.25
C PHE A 134 1.94 14.54 8.28
N VAL A 135 2.20 14.30 9.57
CA VAL A 135 2.20 15.37 10.59
C VAL A 135 3.31 16.39 10.30
N ARG A 136 4.43 15.95 9.73
CA ARG A 136 5.54 16.82 9.30
C ARG A 136 5.34 17.43 7.91
N HIS A 137 4.16 17.27 7.31
CA HIS A 137 3.86 17.72 5.94
C HIS A 137 4.80 17.15 4.87
N HIS A 138 5.41 16.00 5.12
CA HIS A 138 6.26 15.32 4.14
C HIS A 138 5.44 14.39 3.25
N ALA A 139 5.72 14.42 1.96
CA ALA A 139 5.17 13.45 1.02
C ALA A 139 5.73 12.03 1.29
N VAL A 140 4.89 11.04 1.07
CA VAL A 140 5.24 9.62 1.16
C VAL A 140 5.02 9.01 -0.22
N VAL A 141 6.10 8.50 -0.80
CA VAL A 141 6.12 7.83 -2.11
C VAL A 141 6.22 6.33 -1.86
N VAL A 142 5.45 5.55 -2.61
CA VAL A 142 5.50 4.08 -2.59
C VAL A 142 6.00 3.61 -3.95
N LYS A 143 7.10 2.87 -3.98
CA LYS A 143 7.64 2.25 -5.20
C LYS A 143 7.42 0.75 -5.11
N ILE A 144 6.94 0.17 -6.19
CA ILE A 144 6.71 -1.26 -6.30
C ILE A 144 7.60 -1.78 -7.42
N SER A 145 8.43 -2.77 -7.10
CA SER A 145 9.33 -3.40 -8.06
C SER A 145 9.37 -4.90 -7.86
N ARG A 146 9.70 -5.63 -8.92
CA ARG A 146 10.00 -7.05 -8.84
C ARG A 146 11.50 -7.28 -8.65
N SER A 147 11.86 -8.13 -7.70
CA SER A 147 13.23 -8.57 -7.47
C SER A 147 13.74 -9.34 -8.69
N PRO A 148 15.04 -9.21 -9.07
CA PRO A 148 15.62 -9.99 -10.16
C PRO A 148 15.62 -11.50 -9.87
N ASP A 149 15.69 -11.90 -8.60
CA ASP A 149 15.72 -13.29 -8.15
C ASP A 149 14.31 -13.81 -7.78
N PHE A 150 13.28 -13.34 -8.49
CA PHE A 150 11.90 -13.67 -8.16
C PHE A 150 11.62 -15.18 -8.22
N LEU A 151 11.11 -15.73 -7.12
CA LEU A 151 10.79 -17.14 -6.98
C LEU A 151 9.32 -17.40 -7.35
N GLU A 152 9.09 -18.11 -8.45
CA GLU A 152 7.75 -18.56 -8.83
C GLU A 152 7.57 -20.03 -8.43
N VAL A 153 6.71 -20.27 -7.44
CA VAL A 153 6.43 -21.61 -6.91
C VAL A 153 4.99 -21.98 -7.25
N ALA A 154 4.83 -23.02 -8.07
CA ALA A 154 3.53 -23.55 -8.52
C ALA A 154 2.72 -24.21 -7.41
#